data_AF-A0AA35SJY0-F1
#
_entry.id   AF-A0AA35SJY0-F1
#
_cell.length_a   1.000
_cell.length_b   1.000
_cell.length_c   1.000
_cell.angle_alpha   90.00
_cell.angle_beta   90.00
_cell.angle_gamma   90.00
#
_symmetry.space_group_name_H-M   'P 1'
#
loop_
_entity.id
_entity.type
_entity.pdbx_description
1 polymer ?
#
loop_
_entity_poly.entity_id
_entity_poly.type
_entity_poly.pdbx_seq_one_letter_code
_entity_poly.pdbx_strand_id
1 'polypeptide(L)'
;MSQCINRVAERLEVTLGAAPAEVSKVVKTKFVGMVEGQYLTRVKPPSTESALGQVNSGDSARTPIFGKFELPSSLTAIKYTGNKRKRDEEDPGNQPSSKRAKKNTGEGEEKPVDDGVFWSVNFDNFHQHFQDKAIVSAVRERVDETAACVMRSLLRMAINLSQDKSLQTKSSPTLYKGRMAEYLPDKPKLSEMDLEHYLKALTDDQAHFLSKEDDSGGGGYAVDYQQCAQGLCQATVEGIVRERFSSKCLRVFRLLLVKRVLEQKQVVDMAMIPSKEARELLYSLLAENFISLQEIPRTMDYAPSRTFYLFSVNLPSVARLLLERTYQALGNIVSRRMFEMKTHKRLLEKYAQYQEQMAQLKGRGEVEEEEIEEILTPDEKTTAEQVKKTIQKLEAGELQLDETIMSLSNYIRMA
;
A
#
# COMPACT_ATOMS: atom_id res chain seq x y z
N MET A 1 -16.75 2.60 17.05
CA MET A 1 -16.57 1.12 17.04
C MET A 1 -17.89 0.39 16.82
N SER A 2 -18.91 0.59 17.65
CA SER A 2 -20.21 -0.12 17.60
C SER A 2 -20.90 -0.02 16.24
N GLN A 3 -20.95 1.18 15.65
CA GLN A 3 -21.53 1.39 14.31
C GLN A 3 -20.81 0.60 13.21
N CYS A 4 -19.48 0.48 13.28
CA CYS A 4 -18.69 -0.29 12.31
C CYS A 4 -19.01 -1.78 12.43
N ILE A 5 -19.03 -2.30 13.66
CA ILE A 5 -19.36 -3.71 13.92
C ILE A 5 -20.75 -4.07 13.40
N ASN A 6 -21.77 -3.23 13.67
CA ASN A 6 -23.14 -3.48 13.22
C ASN A 6 -23.23 -3.46 11.69
N ARG A 7 -22.64 -2.46 11.01
CA ARG A 7 -22.66 -2.38 9.53
C ARG A 7 -21.94 -3.55 8.87
N VAL A 8 -20.82 -4.01 9.43
CA VAL A 8 -20.08 -5.16 8.91
C VAL A 8 -20.88 -6.44 9.12
N ALA A 9 -21.49 -6.62 10.30
CA ALA A 9 -22.35 -7.77 10.58
C ALA A 9 -23.56 -7.84 9.64
N GLU A 10 -24.25 -6.71 9.40
CA GLU A 10 -25.37 -6.61 8.46
C GLU A 10 -24.97 -6.97 7.03
N ARG A 11 -23.81 -6.49 6.55
CA ARG A 11 -23.33 -6.83 5.18
C ARG A 11 -22.93 -8.30 5.06
N LEU A 12 -22.34 -8.88 6.11
CA LEU A 12 -21.95 -10.28 6.13
C LEU A 12 -23.16 -11.22 6.25
N GLU A 13 -24.23 -10.81 6.95
CA GLU A 13 -25.50 -11.56 6.98
C GLU A 13 -26.05 -11.77 5.58
N VAL A 14 -26.10 -10.72 4.76
CA VAL A 14 -26.56 -10.79 3.36
C VAL A 14 -25.72 -11.76 2.52
N THR A 15 -24.43 -11.92 2.84
CA THR A 15 -23.48 -12.69 2.04
C THR A 15 -23.37 -14.15 2.50
N LEU A 16 -23.48 -14.40 3.81
CA LEU A 16 -23.19 -15.71 4.44
C LEU A 16 -24.44 -16.38 5.02
N GLY A 17 -25.58 -15.68 5.14
CA GLY A 17 -26.81 -16.22 5.73
C GLY A 17 -26.70 -16.58 7.23
N ALA A 18 -25.67 -16.08 7.91
CA ALA A 18 -25.37 -16.42 9.31
C ALA A 18 -26.04 -15.45 10.30
N ALA A 19 -26.33 -15.94 11.52
CA ALA A 19 -26.99 -15.14 12.55
C ALA A 19 -26.15 -13.90 12.96
N PRO A 20 -26.70 -12.67 12.93
CA PRO A 20 -25.94 -11.43 13.14
C PRO A 20 -25.23 -11.33 14.49
N ALA A 21 -25.79 -11.96 15.53
CA ALA A 21 -25.25 -11.95 16.87
C ALA A 21 -23.92 -12.72 17.01
N GLU A 22 -23.74 -13.78 16.22
CA GLU A 22 -22.51 -14.58 16.21
C GLU A 22 -21.43 -13.89 15.37
N VAL A 23 -21.81 -13.37 14.20
CA VAL A 23 -20.93 -12.59 13.32
C VAL A 23 -20.39 -11.35 14.05
N SER A 24 -21.24 -10.64 14.80
CA SER A 24 -20.83 -9.45 15.57
C SER A 24 -19.73 -9.74 16.59
N LYS A 25 -19.73 -10.91 17.24
CA LYS A 25 -18.66 -11.32 18.17
C LYS A 25 -17.33 -11.51 17.44
N VAL A 26 -17.34 -12.20 16.29
CA VAL A 26 -16.14 -12.42 15.48
C VAL A 26 -15.59 -11.09 14.94
N VAL A 27 -16.47 -10.23 14.43
CA VAL A 27 -16.10 -8.89 13.93
C VAL A 27 -15.48 -8.05 15.04
N LYS A 28 -16.01 -8.11 16.27
CA LYS A 28 -15.44 -7.43 17.44
C LYS A 28 -14.03 -7.93 17.75
N THR A 29 -13.80 -9.24 17.77
CA THR A 29 -12.46 -9.82 17.98
C THR A 29 -11.48 -9.37 16.89
N LYS A 30 -11.91 -9.35 15.63
CA LYS A 30 -11.07 -8.87 14.52
C LYS A 30 -10.79 -7.36 14.61
N PHE A 31 -11.77 -6.56 15.01
CA PHE A 31 -11.58 -5.12 15.23
C PHE A 31 -10.54 -4.87 16.32
N VAL A 32 -10.62 -5.59 17.45
CA VAL A 32 -9.62 -5.53 18.52
C VAL A 32 -8.23 -5.89 18.00
N GLY A 33 -8.10 -7.00 17.27
CA GLY A 33 -6.84 -7.38 16.65
C GLY A 33 -6.28 -6.35 15.66
N MET A 34 -7.14 -5.62 14.93
CA MET A 34 -6.70 -4.53 14.04
C MET A 34 -6.24 -3.30 14.81
N VAL A 35 -6.79 -3.04 16.00
CA VAL A 35 -6.34 -1.96 16.90
C VAL A 35 -5.01 -2.32 17.55
N GLU A 36 -4.90 -3.54 18.08
CA GLU A 36 -3.66 -4.09 18.66
C GLU A 36 -2.53 -4.13 17.62
N GLY A 37 -2.85 -4.56 16.40
CA GLY A 37 -1.97 -4.52 15.24
C GLY A 37 -1.78 -3.12 14.64
N GLN A 38 -2.34 -2.08 15.25
CA GLN A 38 -2.19 -0.66 14.88
C GLN A 38 -2.65 -0.28 13.46
N TYR A 39 -3.49 -1.10 12.83
CA TYR A 39 -4.15 -0.78 11.55
C TYR A 39 -5.32 0.20 11.72
N LEU A 40 -5.85 0.31 12.94
CA LEU A 40 -6.89 1.26 13.31
C LEU A 40 -6.38 2.19 14.42
N THR A 41 -6.68 3.47 14.28
CA THR A 41 -6.31 4.53 15.23
C THR A 41 -7.53 5.31 15.66
N ARG A 42 -7.53 5.82 16.89
CA ARG A 42 -8.54 6.79 17.29
C ARG A 42 -8.31 8.11 16.58
N VAL A 43 -9.39 8.74 16.15
CA VAL A 43 -9.37 10.11 15.63
C VAL A 43 -9.24 11.06 16.82
N LYS A 44 -8.31 12.02 16.73
CA LYS A 44 -8.15 13.05 17.76
C LYS A 44 -9.44 13.87 17.84
N PRO A 45 -10.07 14.03 19.01
CA PRO A 45 -11.22 14.90 19.13
C PRO A 45 -10.81 16.33 18.75
N PRO A 46 -11.67 17.09 18.06
CA PRO A 46 -11.39 18.51 17.80
C PRO A 46 -11.16 19.20 19.14
N SER A 47 -10.07 19.96 19.26
CA SER A 47 -9.80 20.77 20.44
C SER A 47 -10.98 21.71 20.66
N THR A 48 -11.68 21.55 21.77
CA THR A 48 -12.80 22.42 22.15
C THR A 48 -12.27 23.83 22.46
N GLU A 49 -12.19 24.71 21.45
CA GLU A 49 -11.99 26.16 21.63
C GLU A 49 -13.29 26.83 22.13
N SER A 50 -13.82 26.37 23.27
CA SER A 50 -14.97 27.02 23.93
C SER A 50 -14.89 26.92 25.45
N ALA A 51 -13.69 27.14 25.99
CA ALA A 51 -13.51 27.48 27.40
C ALA A 51 -12.54 28.67 27.54
N LEU A 52 -12.81 29.76 26.83
CA LEU A 52 -12.34 31.09 27.24
C LEU A 52 -13.23 31.56 28.39
N GLY A 53 -12.86 31.23 29.62
CA GLY A 53 -13.60 31.64 30.80
C GLY A 53 -12.97 31.17 32.11
N GLN A 54 -12.21 32.08 32.72
CA GLN A 54 -11.71 32.07 34.10
C GLN A 54 -10.52 31.16 34.40
N VAL A 55 -9.36 31.81 34.35
CA VAL A 55 -8.17 31.45 35.11
C VAL A 55 -8.54 31.53 36.60
N ASN A 56 -8.62 30.40 37.28
CA ASN A 56 -8.36 30.34 38.71
C ASN A 56 -7.56 29.08 39.04
N SER A 57 -6.50 29.33 39.80
CA SER A 57 -5.42 28.44 40.20
C SER A 57 -5.86 27.17 40.90
N GLY A 58 -5.16 26.07 40.60
CA GLY A 58 -4.98 24.97 41.55
C GLY A 58 -5.69 23.66 41.21
N ASP A 59 -5.52 23.14 40.00
CA ASP A 59 -5.33 21.70 39.85
C ASP A 59 -4.73 21.41 38.47
N SER A 60 -3.62 20.66 38.44
CA SER A 60 -3.01 20.23 37.18
C SER A 60 -3.90 19.15 36.57
N ALA A 61 -4.95 19.57 35.87
CA ALA A 61 -5.77 18.70 35.04
C ALA A 61 -4.88 18.18 33.91
N ARG A 62 -4.24 17.04 34.16
CA ARG A 62 -3.63 16.18 33.14
C ARG A 62 -4.66 16.04 32.03
N THR A 63 -4.41 16.68 30.89
CA THR A 63 -5.03 16.29 29.62
C THR A 63 -4.92 14.76 29.55
N PRO A 64 -6.03 14.00 29.46
CA PRO A 64 -5.95 12.56 29.38
C PRO A 64 -5.06 12.23 28.18
N ILE A 65 -4.01 11.46 28.45
CA ILE A 65 -3.08 10.98 27.43
C ILE A 65 -3.95 10.39 26.32
N PHE A 66 -3.89 10.99 25.13
CA PHE A 66 -4.65 10.48 24.00
C PHE A 66 -4.07 9.12 23.63
N GLY A 67 -4.69 8.06 24.14
CA GLY A 67 -4.38 6.69 23.77
C GLY A 67 -4.75 6.44 22.32
N LYS A 68 -3.85 6.78 21.39
CA LYS A 68 -4.05 6.65 19.92
C LYS A 68 -4.51 5.25 19.50
N PHE A 69 -4.16 4.23 20.30
CA PHE A 69 -4.48 2.82 20.10
C PHE A 69 -5.19 2.18 21.29
N GLU A 70 -5.58 2.95 22.30
CA GLU A 70 -6.26 2.38 23.46
C GLU A 70 -7.67 1.95 23.05
N LEU A 71 -8.11 0.80 23.56
CA LEU A 71 -9.49 0.36 23.37
C LEU A 71 -10.40 1.03 24.42
N PRO A 72 -11.68 1.30 24.10
CA PRO A 72 -12.58 1.90 25.09
C PRO A 72 -12.70 0.95 26.28
N SER A 73 -12.57 1.46 27.51
CA SER A 73 -12.73 0.68 28.74
C SER A 73 -14.10 -0.01 28.85
N SER A 74 -15.07 0.42 28.04
CA SER A 74 -16.40 -0.14 27.86
C SER A 74 -16.51 -1.25 26.79
N LEU A 75 -15.40 -1.84 26.33
CA LEU A 75 -15.41 -2.92 25.35
C LEU A 75 -16.39 -4.05 25.69
N THR A 76 -16.53 -4.43 26.96
CA THR A 76 -17.47 -5.47 27.42
C THR A 76 -18.95 -5.06 27.31
N ALA A 77 -19.25 -3.76 27.29
CA ALA A 77 -20.60 -3.21 27.20
C ALA A 77 -21.12 -3.03 25.77
N ILE A 78 -20.24 -3.12 24.75
CA ILE A 78 -20.65 -3.05 23.34
C ILE A 78 -21.41 -4.34 22.97
N LYS A 79 -22.74 -4.24 22.94
CA LYS A 79 -23.69 -5.26 22.48
C LYS A 79 -24.17 -4.93 21.07
N TYR A 80 -24.47 -5.96 20.30
CA TYR A 80 -25.13 -5.82 19.00
C TYR A 80 -26.55 -5.28 19.20
N THR A 81 -26.83 -4.12 18.62
CA THR A 81 -28.17 -3.52 18.54
C THR A 81 -28.66 -3.68 17.10
N GLY A 82 -29.16 -4.87 16.76
CA GLY A 82 -29.68 -5.13 15.42
C GLY A 82 -30.96 -4.34 15.18
N ASN A 83 -30.98 -3.50 14.16
CA ASN A 83 -32.24 -2.97 13.63
C ASN A 83 -32.94 -4.10 12.86
N LYS A 84 -33.97 -4.70 13.47
CA LYS A 84 -34.96 -5.48 12.71
C LYS A 84 -35.64 -4.53 11.73
N ARG A 85 -35.16 -4.44 10.49
CA ARG A 85 -35.98 -3.93 9.38
C ARG A 85 -37.10 -4.94 9.18
N LYS A 86 -38.21 -4.74 9.90
CA LYS A 86 -39.46 -5.42 9.64
C LYS A 86 -39.85 -5.00 8.22
N ARG A 87 -39.75 -5.93 7.28
CA ARG A 87 -40.25 -5.75 5.92
C ARG A 87 -41.77 -5.80 6.06
N ASP A 88 -42.41 -4.65 6.15
CA ASP A 88 -43.87 -4.59 6.17
C ASP A 88 -44.36 -5.05 4.78
N GLU A 89 -45.10 -6.16 4.76
CA GLU A 89 -45.88 -6.58 3.59
C GLU A 89 -47.08 -5.63 3.50
N GLU A 90 -47.16 -4.87 2.40
CA GLU A 90 -48.29 -3.99 2.12
C GLU A 90 -49.51 -4.82 1.70
N ASP A 91 -50.50 -4.93 2.61
CA ASP A 91 -51.87 -5.37 2.31
C ASP A 91 -52.67 -4.19 1.71
N PRO A 92 -53.22 -4.28 0.49
CA PRO A 92 -53.81 -3.14 -0.19
C PRO A 92 -55.26 -2.94 0.25
N GLY A 93 -55.47 -2.16 1.32
CA GLY A 93 -56.85 -1.92 1.76
C GLY A 93 -57.07 -1.02 2.97
N ASN A 94 -56.54 0.21 3.00
CA ASN A 94 -57.28 1.30 3.67
C ASN A 94 -56.77 2.71 3.33
N GLN A 95 -57.71 3.64 3.11
CA GLN A 95 -57.46 5.05 2.80
C GLN A 95 -56.87 5.82 4.01
N PRO A 96 -56.09 6.90 3.79
CA PRO A 96 -55.43 7.64 4.86
C PRO A 96 -56.39 8.65 5.50
N SER A 97 -56.71 8.50 6.78
CA SER A 97 -57.34 9.56 7.56
C SER A 97 -56.28 10.39 8.29
N SER A 98 -56.26 11.68 7.96
CA SER A 98 -55.40 12.70 8.54
C SER A 98 -55.77 12.94 10.02
N LYS A 99 -54.99 12.39 10.94
CA LYS A 99 -54.84 12.97 12.28
C LYS A 99 -53.36 13.02 12.66
N ARG A 100 -52.85 14.25 12.60
CA ARG A 100 -51.54 14.70 13.09
C ARG A 100 -51.48 14.46 14.61
N ALA A 101 -51.22 13.22 15.01
CA ALA A 101 -50.87 12.88 16.38
C ALA A 101 -49.41 13.32 16.59
N LYS A 102 -49.27 14.36 17.41
CA LYS A 102 -48.01 14.89 17.93
C LYS A 102 -47.34 13.77 18.73
N LYS A 103 -46.57 12.90 18.06
CA LYS A 103 -45.75 11.89 18.73
C LYS A 103 -44.61 12.66 19.39
N ASN A 104 -44.66 12.72 20.72
CA ASN A 104 -43.60 13.22 21.57
C ASN A 104 -42.24 12.69 21.08
N THR A 105 -41.40 13.61 20.62
CA THR A 105 -39.96 13.42 20.42
C THR A 105 -39.31 13.22 21.79
N GLY A 106 -39.35 11.98 22.28
CA GLY A 106 -38.87 11.62 23.61
C GLY A 106 -38.74 10.11 23.82
N GLU A 107 -38.43 9.35 22.77
CA GLU A 107 -37.88 7.99 22.93
C GLU A 107 -36.40 8.11 22.55
N GLY A 108 -35.55 8.13 23.59
CA GLY A 108 -34.10 8.24 23.42
C GLY A 108 -33.57 7.08 22.63
N GLU A 109 -32.97 7.34 21.48
CA GLU A 109 -31.95 6.44 20.94
C GLU A 109 -30.90 6.28 22.04
N GLU A 110 -30.81 5.09 22.63
CA GLU A 110 -29.72 4.75 23.54
C GLU A 110 -28.42 5.04 22.81
N LYS A 111 -27.76 6.14 23.20
CA LYS A 111 -26.50 6.53 22.61
C LYS A 111 -25.52 5.37 22.82
N PRO A 112 -24.86 4.89 21.76
CA PRO A 112 -23.95 3.78 21.88
C PRO A 112 -22.85 4.14 22.88
N VAL A 113 -22.37 3.16 23.64
CA VAL A 113 -21.44 3.38 24.76
C VAL A 113 -20.11 4.02 24.33
N ASP A 114 -19.80 3.99 23.03
CA ASP A 114 -18.65 4.60 22.39
C ASP A 114 -18.99 5.87 21.59
N ASP A 115 -20.09 6.56 21.92
CA ASP A 115 -20.45 7.86 21.33
C ASP A 115 -19.32 8.88 21.55
N GLY A 116 -18.95 9.58 20.48
CA GLY A 116 -17.79 10.48 20.45
C GLY A 116 -16.42 9.83 20.23
N VAL A 117 -16.32 8.49 20.14
CA VAL A 117 -15.06 7.79 19.83
C VAL A 117 -15.01 7.35 18.37
N PHE A 118 -14.37 8.18 17.55
CA PHE A 118 -14.17 7.89 16.12
C PHE A 118 -12.87 7.14 15.86
N TRP A 119 -12.89 6.28 14.85
CA TRP A 119 -11.76 5.46 14.43
C TRP A 119 -11.45 5.72 12.97
N SER A 120 -10.16 5.77 12.63
CA SER A 120 -9.64 5.91 11.27
C SER A 120 -8.65 4.80 10.94
N VAL A 121 -8.53 4.51 9.64
CA VAL A 121 -7.49 3.61 9.11
C VAL A 121 -6.13 4.28 9.31
N ASN A 122 -5.17 3.53 9.84
CA ASN A 122 -3.80 3.98 9.98
C ASN A 122 -2.99 3.61 8.74
N PHE A 123 -2.97 4.49 7.73
CA PHE A 123 -2.26 4.24 6.47
C PHE A 123 -0.76 4.01 6.67
N ASP A 124 -0.13 4.66 7.64
CA ASP A 124 1.31 4.52 7.87
C ASP A 124 1.70 3.07 8.22
N ASN A 125 0.86 2.37 8.98
CA ASN A 125 1.09 0.97 9.31
C ASN A 125 0.92 0.04 8.08
N PHE A 126 0.02 0.39 7.16
CA PHE A 126 -0.10 -0.32 5.88
C PHE A 126 1.13 -0.08 5.01
N HIS A 127 1.60 1.17 4.91
CA HIS A 127 2.82 1.49 4.17
C HIS A 127 4.04 0.73 4.72
N GLN A 128 4.20 0.66 6.04
CA GLN A 128 5.27 -0.13 6.66
C GLN A 128 5.14 -1.61 6.29
N HIS A 129 3.94 -2.18 6.38
CA HIS A 129 3.73 -3.58 6.02
C HIS A 129 3.97 -3.87 4.53
N PHE A 130 3.64 -2.93 3.63
CA PHE A 130 3.95 -3.06 2.20
C PHE A 130 5.46 -2.93 1.94
N GLN A 131 6.15 -2.04 2.65
CA GLN A 131 7.61 -1.94 2.61
C GLN A 131 8.26 -3.25 3.06
N ASP A 132 7.84 -3.81 4.19
CA ASP A 132 8.34 -5.09 4.69
C ASP A 132 8.13 -6.21 3.68
N LYS A 133 6.96 -6.26 3.04
CA LYS A 133 6.68 -7.23 1.96
C LYS A 133 7.64 -7.07 0.78
N ALA A 134 7.91 -5.83 0.35
CA ALA A 134 8.84 -5.55 -0.73
C ALA A 134 10.27 -5.97 -0.36
N ILE A 135 10.72 -5.69 0.87
CA ILE A 135 12.03 -6.11 1.38
C ILE A 135 12.14 -7.64 1.40
N VAL A 136 11.13 -8.33 1.94
CA VAL A 136 11.09 -9.80 1.98
C VAL A 136 11.11 -10.40 0.57
N SER A 137 10.39 -9.82 -0.39
CA SER A 137 10.43 -10.26 -1.78
C SER A 137 11.80 -10.04 -2.42
N ALA A 138 12.44 -8.90 -2.15
CA ALA A 138 13.78 -8.63 -2.63
C ALA A 138 14.82 -9.60 -2.06
N VAL A 139 14.74 -9.93 -0.77
CA VAL A 139 15.62 -10.96 -0.15
C VAL A 139 15.39 -12.33 -0.76
N ARG A 140 14.13 -12.71 -1.01
CA ARG A 140 13.77 -13.98 -1.65
C ARG A 140 14.43 -14.15 -3.01
N GLU A 141 14.42 -13.10 -3.83
CA GLU A 141 15.00 -13.13 -5.18
C GLU A 141 16.53 -13.09 -5.17
N ARG A 142 17.14 -12.47 -4.16
CA ARG A 142 18.60 -12.34 -4.04
C ARG A 142 19.27 -13.56 -3.41
N VAL A 143 18.64 -14.14 -2.39
CA VAL A 143 19.20 -15.26 -1.60
C VAL A 143 18.36 -16.50 -1.82
N ASP A 144 17.28 -16.67 -1.05
CA ASP A 144 16.33 -17.79 -1.16
C ASP A 144 15.07 -17.57 -0.30
N GLU A 145 14.15 -18.56 -0.32
CA GLU A 145 12.93 -18.56 0.50
C GLU A 145 13.22 -18.51 2.01
N THR A 146 14.26 -19.24 2.43
CA THR A 146 14.58 -19.41 3.85
C THR A 146 15.14 -18.11 4.44
N ALA A 147 16.03 -17.42 3.72
CA ALA A 147 16.50 -16.09 4.07
C ALA A 147 15.36 -15.06 4.12
N ALA A 148 14.41 -15.14 3.17
CA ALA A 148 13.22 -14.29 3.19
C ALA A 148 12.35 -14.52 4.43
N CYS A 149 12.27 -15.78 4.90
CA CYS A 149 11.62 -16.12 6.16
C CYS A 149 12.33 -15.49 7.37
N VAL A 150 13.66 -15.61 7.44
CA VAL A 150 14.48 -14.99 8.50
C VAL A 150 14.31 -13.48 8.51
N MET A 151 14.39 -12.83 7.34
CA MET A 151 14.16 -11.39 7.20
C MET A 151 12.76 -10.97 7.65
N ARG A 152 11.73 -11.75 7.31
CA ARG A 152 10.36 -11.49 7.77
C ARG A 152 10.24 -11.56 9.30
N SER A 153 10.91 -12.51 9.94
CA SER A 153 10.92 -12.62 11.40
C SER A 153 11.67 -11.44 12.05
N LEU A 154 12.77 -10.98 11.45
CA LEU A 154 13.49 -9.77 11.90
C LEU A 154 12.60 -8.52 11.81
N LEU A 155 11.93 -8.30 10.68
CA LEU A 155 11.02 -7.15 10.50
C LEU A 155 9.85 -7.16 11.49
N ARG A 156 9.26 -8.34 11.75
CA ARG A 156 8.20 -8.49 12.77
C ARG A 156 8.70 -8.17 14.17
N MET A 157 9.90 -8.65 14.51
CA MET A 157 10.55 -8.35 15.78
C MET A 157 10.84 -6.84 15.90
N ALA A 158 11.33 -6.21 14.83
CA ALA A 158 11.58 -4.77 14.78
C ALA A 158 10.30 -3.96 15.03
N ILE A 159 9.17 -4.30 14.42
CA ILE A 159 7.89 -3.60 14.63
C ILE A 159 7.43 -3.68 16.09
N ASN A 160 7.64 -4.82 16.75
CA ASN A 160 7.22 -5.02 18.13
C ASN A 160 8.12 -4.31 19.14
N LEU A 161 9.42 -4.19 18.84
CA LEU A 161 10.39 -3.51 19.70
C LEU A 161 10.47 -2.01 19.45
N SER A 162 10.05 -1.54 18.27
CA SER A 162 10.18 -0.13 17.92
C SER A 162 9.20 0.75 18.72
N GLN A 163 9.77 1.74 19.42
CA GLN A 163 9.01 2.81 20.06
C GLN A 163 8.57 3.87 19.04
N ASP A 164 9.39 4.11 18.01
CA ASP A 164 9.09 5.02 16.91
C ASP A 164 8.70 4.21 15.66
N LYS A 165 7.45 4.35 15.24
CA LYS A 165 6.91 3.68 14.06
C LYS A 165 6.76 4.64 12.87
N SER A 166 7.54 5.71 12.88
CA SER A 166 7.65 6.63 11.76
C SER A 166 8.25 5.93 10.54
N LEU A 167 7.68 6.21 9.38
CA LEU A 167 8.23 5.81 8.08
C LEU A 167 9.54 6.53 7.72
N GLN A 168 10.03 7.42 8.59
CA GLN A 168 11.31 8.13 8.42
C GLN A 168 12.46 7.47 9.19
N THR A 169 12.17 6.45 9.99
CA THR A 169 13.18 5.71 10.74
C THR A 169 14.16 5.04 9.77
N LYS A 170 15.45 5.37 9.89
CA LYS A 170 16.49 4.90 8.97
C LYS A 170 16.93 3.46 9.22
N SER A 171 16.94 3.03 10.47
CA SER A 171 17.35 1.69 10.89
C SER A 171 16.44 1.18 12.00
N SER A 172 16.22 -0.13 12.06
CA SER A 172 15.51 -0.76 13.17
C SER A 172 16.27 -0.62 14.49
N PRO A 173 15.60 -0.80 15.64
CA PRO A 173 16.30 -1.11 16.89
C PRO A 173 17.19 -2.35 16.75
N THR A 174 18.19 -2.49 17.62
CA THR A 174 19.04 -3.68 17.66
C THR A 174 18.23 -4.93 18.01
N LEU A 175 18.32 -5.94 17.15
CA LEU A 175 17.62 -7.22 17.20
C LEU A 175 18.59 -8.33 17.60
N TYR A 176 18.38 -8.88 18.79
CA TYR A 176 19.23 -9.96 19.31
C TYR A 176 18.76 -11.34 18.85
N LYS A 177 19.71 -12.17 18.38
CA LYS A 177 19.46 -13.57 17.95
C LYS A 177 18.62 -14.36 18.94
N GLY A 178 18.88 -14.24 20.24
CA GLY A 178 18.18 -14.98 21.30
C GLY A 178 16.67 -14.76 21.36
N ARG A 179 16.16 -13.62 20.85
CA ARG A 179 14.72 -13.31 20.80
C ARG A 179 14.05 -13.77 19.50
N MET A 180 14.83 -14.07 18.46
CA MET A 180 14.29 -14.41 17.13
C MET A 180 13.49 -15.71 17.13
N ALA A 181 13.78 -16.63 18.06
CA ALA A 181 13.06 -17.90 18.19
C ALA A 181 11.55 -17.71 18.45
N GLU A 182 11.15 -16.61 19.10
CA GLU A 182 9.74 -16.27 19.35
C GLU A 182 8.99 -15.86 18.06
N TYR A 183 9.73 -15.46 17.03
CA TYR A 183 9.20 -14.88 15.78
C TYR A 183 9.36 -15.79 14.56
N LEU A 184 10.13 -16.87 14.68
CA LEU A 184 10.37 -17.82 13.61
C LEU A 184 9.14 -18.74 13.46
N PRO A 185 8.67 -19.04 12.23
CA PRO A 185 7.57 -19.97 12.06
C PRO A 185 7.98 -21.40 12.42
N ASP A 186 7.00 -22.22 12.84
CA ASP A 186 7.21 -23.64 13.17
C ASP A 186 7.76 -24.49 12.01
N LYS A 187 7.61 -23.99 10.78
CA LYS A 187 8.10 -24.61 9.54
C LYS A 187 8.64 -23.53 8.60
N PRO A 188 9.84 -23.70 8.02
CA PRO A 188 10.82 -24.75 8.27
C PRO A 188 11.46 -24.63 9.67
N LYS A 189 11.79 -25.77 10.30
CA LYS A 189 12.60 -25.76 11.53
C LYS A 189 14.05 -25.49 11.14
N LEU A 190 14.51 -24.25 11.33
CA LEU A 190 15.93 -23.93 11.18
C LEU A 190 16.69 -24.40 12.42
N SER A 191 17.83 -25.06 12.23
CA SER A 191 18.78 -25.25 13.33
C SER A 191 19.43 -23.91 13.70
N GLU A 192 20.01 -23.83 14.89
CA GLU A 192 20.71 -22.62 15.31
C GLU A 192 21.92 -22.28 14.41
N MET A 193 22.58 -23.32 13.88
CA MET A 193 23.70 -23.18 12.95
C MET A 193 23.23 -22.64 11.60
N ASP A 194 22.09 -23.11 11.09
CA ASP A 194 21.52 -22.62 9.84
C ASP A 194 21.10 -21.16 9.96
N LEU A 195 20.49 -20.78 11.09
CA LEU A 195 20.10 -19.41 11.35
C LEU A 195 21.31 -18.47 11.33
N GLU A 196 22.42 -18.87 11.96
CA GLU A 196 23.66 -18.10 11.96
C GLU A 196 24.27 -17.98 10.56
N HIS A 197 24.21 -19.06 9.77
CA HIS A 197 24.63 -19.03 8.37
C HIS A 197 23.82 -18.03 7.54
N TYR A 198 22.47 -18.03 7.67
CA TYR A 198 21.62 -17.08 6.96
C TYR A 198 21.80 -15.63 7.43
N LEU A 199 21.96 -15.41 8.73
CA LEU A 199 22.24 -14.07 9.26
C LEU A 199 23.56 -13.52 8.71
N LYS A 200 24.61 -14.35 8.66
CA LYS A 200 25.88 -13.99 8.06
C LYS A 200 25.76 -13.72 6.55
N ALA A 201 25.04 -14.56 5.81
CA ALA A 201 24.80 -14.36 4.39
C ALA A 201 24.05 -13.04 4.11
N LEU A 202 23.07 -12.68 4.96
CA LEU A 202 22.32 -11.44 4.85
C LEU A 202 23.16 -10.20 5.21
N THR A 203 24.11 -10.31 6.15
CA THR A 203 25.02 -9.21 6.48
C THR A 203 26.14 -9.03 5.44
N ASP A 204 26.60 -10.12 4.82
CA ASP A 204 27.67 -10.10 3.82
C ASP A 204 27.16 -9.68 2.41
N ASP A 205 25.84 -9.61 2.19
CA ASP A 205 25.26 -9.21 0.91
C ASP A 205 25.52 -7.73 0.58
N GLN A 206 25.79 -7.44 -0.70
CA GLN A 206 26.11 -6.10 -1.20
C GLN A 206 24.92 -5.12 -1.13
N ALA A 207 23.70 -5.60 -0.90
CA ALA A 207 22.54 -4.72 -0.72
C ALA A 207 22.52 -4.06 0.66
N HIS A 208 23.26 -4.59 1.64
CA HIS A 208 23.34 -4.05 3.00
C HIS A 208 21.96 -3.84 3.66
N PHE A 209 21.02 -4.76 3.42
CA PHE A 209 19.69 -4.72 4.04
C PHE A 209 19.75 -5.03 5.55
N LEU A 210 20.73 -5.83 5.97
CA LEU A 210 20.97 -6.19 7.37
C LEU A 210 22.38 -5.78 7.77
N SER A 211 22.50 -5.09 8.90
CA SER A 211 23.75 -4.66 9.51
C SER A 211 23.98 -5.42 10.81
N LYS A 212 25.23 -5.77 11.11
CA LYS A 212 25.61 -6.31 12.43
C LYS A 212 26.14 -5.16 13.28
N GLU A 213 25.46 -4.87 14.40
CA GLU A 213 25.80 -3.74 15.28
C GLU A 213 26.59 -4.18 16.52
N ASP A 214 26.36 -5.40 16.98
CA ASP A 214 26.91 -5.91 18.24
C ASP A 214 27.28 -7.40 18.10
N ASP A 215 28.31 -7.83 18.81
CA ASP A 215 28.72 -9.23 18.95
C ASP A 215 28.21 -9.86 20.26
N SER A 216 27.65 -9.05 21.16
CA SER A 216 27.13 -9.50 22.45
C SER A 216 25.90 -10.39 22.29
N GLY A 217 25.79 -11.44 23.13
CA GLY A 217 24.59 -12.29 23.21
C GLY A 217 24.28 -13.10 21.95
N GLY A 218 25.30 -13.46 21.15
CA GLY A 218 25.13 -14.22 19.90
C GLY A 218 24.88 -13.35 18.65
N GLY A 219 25.10 -12.03 18.77
CA GLY A 219 25.01 -11.06 17.69
C GLY A 219 23.75 -10.19 17.74
N GLY A 220 23.95 -8.88 17.69
CA GLY A 220 22.92 -7.86 17.49
C GLY A 220 22.88 -7.41 16.04
N TYR A 221 21.69 -7.40 15.45
CA TYR A 221 21.45 -7.07 14.06
C TYR A 221 20.48 -5.90 13.93
N ALA A 222 20.61 -5.06 12.91
CA ALA A 222 19.64 -4.02 12.59
C ALA A 222 19.33 -3.99 11.10
N VAL A 223 18.06 -3.83 10.77
CA VAL A 223 17.59 -3.70 9.39
C VAL A 223 17.74 -2.24 8.97
N ASP A 224 18.53 -2.01 7.92
CA ASP A 224 18.73 -0.66 7.37
C ASP A 224 17.62 -0.35 6.37
N TYR A 225 16.58 0.34 6.83
CA TYR A 225 15.44 0.75 6.00
C TYR A 225 15.85 1.73 4.89
N GLN A 226 16.87 2.56 5.12
CA GLN A 226 17.35 3.51 4.13
C GLN A 226 18.02 2.78 2.94
N GLN A 227 18.90 1.81 3.21
CA GLN A 227 19.52 0.98 2.17
C GLN A 227 18.50 0.09 1.48
N CYS A 228 17.53 -0.45 2.23
CA CYS A 228 16.41 -1.19 1.65
C CYS A 228 15.61 -0.32 0.67
N ALA A 229 15.23 0.89 1.07
CA ALA A 229 14.50 1.82 0.20
C ALA A 229 15.32 2.21 -1.03
N GLN A 230 16.62 2.44 -0.87
CA GLN A 230 17.52 2.72 -1.99
C GLN A 230 17.61 1.54 -2.97
N GLY A 231 17.77 0.31 -2.47
CA GLY A 231 17.84 -0.89 -3.29
C GLY A 231 16.55 -1.17 -4.05
N LEU A 232 15.40 -1.01 -3.39
CA LEU A 232 14.07 -1.13 -4.00
C LEU A 232 13.86 -0.06 -5.08
N CYS A 233 14.17 1.21 -4.78
CA CYS A 233 14.08 2.29 -5.75
C CYS A 233 14.99 2.04 -6.95
N GLN A 234 16.24 1.65 -6.74
CA GLN A 234 17.17 1.33 -7.82
C GLN A 234 16.62 0.21 -8.71
N ALA A 235 16.09 -0.86 -8.13
CA ALA A 235 15.48 -1.95 -8.89
C ALA A 235 14.27 -1.49 -9.72
N THR A 236 13.42 -0.63 -9.15
CA THR A 236 12.29 -0.01 -9.85
C THR A 236 12.77 0.84 -11.05
N VAL A 237 13.77 1.71 -10.84
CA VAL A 237 14.33 2.54 -11.92
C VAL A 237 14.97 1.70 -13.01
N GLU A 238 15.74 0.67 -12.63
CA GLU A 238 16.34 -0.28 -13.57
C GLU A 238 15.29 -1.04 -14.39
N GLY A 239 14.16 -1.42 -13.77
CA GLY A 239 13.01 -2.00 -14.46
C GLY A 239 12.45 -1.07 -15.52
N ILE A 240 12.22 0.20 -15.17
CA ILE A 240 11.73 1.22 -16.11
C ILE A 240 12.70 1.44 -17.28
N VAL A 241 14.01 1.51 -17.00
CA VAL A 241 15.03 1.65 -18.05
C VAL A 241 15.06 0.43 -18.99
N ARG A 242 14.89 -0.77 -18.44
CA ARG A 242 14.85 -2.02 -19.22
C ARG A 242 13.69 -2.04 -20.20
N GLU A 243 12.48 -1.74 -19.72
CA GLU A 243 11.26 -1.77 -20.51
C GLU A 243 11.20 -0.65 -21.54
N ARG A 244 11.69 0.55 -21.19
CA ARG A 244 11.59 1.72 -22.07
C ARG A 244 12.66 1.77 -23.16
N PHE A 245 13.90 1.40 -22.86
CA PHE A 245 15.02 1.56 -23.79
C PHE A 245 15.53 0.23 -24.34
N SER A 246 16.01 -0.66 -23.47
CA SER A 246 16.43 -2.04 -23.78
C SER A 246 17.29 -2.62 -22.64
N SER A 247 17.57 -3.92 -22.71
CA SER A 247 18.55 -4.59 -21.85
C SER A 247 19.99 -4.07 -22.01
N LYS A 248 20.40 -3.67 -23.23
CA LYS A 248 21.72 -3.06 -23.49
C LYS A 248 21.83 -1.69 -22.81
N CYS A 249 20.76 -0.89 -22.87
CA CYS A 249 20.69 0.40 -22.19
C CYS A 249 20.78 0.25 -20.67
N LEU A 250 20.07 -0.74 -20.12
CA LEU A 250 20.18 -1.08 -18.69
C LEU A 250 21.62 -1.44 -18.29
N ARG A 251 22.38 -2.13 -19.14
CA ARG A 251 23.78 -2.45 -18.86
C ARG A 251 24.63 -1.19 -18.70
N VAL A 252 24.46 -0.21 -19.59
CA VAL A 252 25.14 1.10 -19.49
C VAL A 252 24.72 1.84 -18.22
N PHE A 253 23.42 1.84 -17.90
CA PHE A 253 22.89 2.48 -16.70
C PHE A 253 23.45 1.86 -15.40
N ARG A 254 23.46 0.53 -15.30
CA ARG A 254 24.05 -0.21 -14.16
C ARG A 254 25.55 0.06 -14.03
N LEU A 255 26.27 0.10 -15.15
CA LEU A 255 27.70 0.43 -15.15
C LEU A 255 27.96 1.82 -14.55
N LEU A 256 27.15 2.82 -14.91
CA LEU A 256 27.24 4.18 -14.35
C LEU A 256 26.88 4.22 -12.85
N LEU A 257 25.91 3.43 -12.40
CA LEU A 257 25.56 3.33 -10.98
C LEU A 257 26.73 2.78 -10.13
N VAL A 258 27.42 1.75 -10.63
CA VAL A 258 28.54 1.11 -9.91
C VAL A 258 29.79 1.98 -9.94
N LYS A 259 30.16 2.52 -11.11
CA LYS A 259 31.40 3.31 -11.27
C LYS A 259 31.25 4.78 -10.91
N ARG A 260 30.02 5.24 -10.65
CA ARG A 260 29.60 6.61 -10.30
C ARG A 260 29.82 7.65 -11.41
N VAL A 261 31.01 7.73 -11.98
CA VAL A 261 31.39 8.74 -12.96
C VAL A 261 32.26 8.10 -14.04
N LEU A 262 31.85 8.21 -15.31
CA LEU A 262 32.58 7.63 -16.44
C LEU A 262 32.61 8.56 -17.65
N GLU A 263 33.71 8.50 -18.40
CA GLU A 263 33.79 9.09 -19.74
C GLU A 263 33.13 8.20 -20.80
N GLN A 264 32.73 8.78 -21.93
CA GLN A 264 32.12 8.03 -23.03
C GLN A 264 32.98 6.84 -23.51
N LYS A 265 34.30 7.02 -23.65
CA LYS A 265 35.20 5.93 -24.10
C LYS A 265 35.19 4.77 -23.10
N GLN A 266 35.26 5.08 -21.80
CA GLN A 266 35.22 4.10 -20.72
C GLN A 266 33.89 3.33 -20.68
N VAL A 267 32.76 4.01 -20.93
CA VAL A 267 31.45 3.36 -21.02
C VAL A 267 31.44 2.33 -22.16
N VAL A 268 31.94 2.69 -23.34
CA VAL A 268 32.00 1.77 -24.49
C VAL A 268 32.87 0.55 -24.18
N ASP A 269 34.06 0.78 -23.64
CA ASP A 269 35.05 -0.27 -23.36
C ASP A 269 34.55 -1.24 -22.27
N MET A 270 33.96 -0.72 -21.17
CA MET A 270 33.49 -1.55 -20.06
C MET A 270 32.12 -2.22 -20.32
N ALA A 271 31.25 -1.61 -21.13
CA ALA A 271 29.94 -2.17 -21.43
C ALA A 271 29.99 -3.30 -22.47
N MET A 272 31.11 -3.43 -23.20
CA MET A 272 31.28 -4.39 -24.31
C MET A 272 30.17 -4.24 -25.36
N ILE A 273 29.83 -2.98 -25.70
CA ILE A 273 28.82 -2.61 -26.71
C ILE A 273 29.54 -1.88 -27.86
N PRO A 274 29.16 -2.10 -29.12
CA PRO A 274 29.73 -1.37 -30.25
C PRO A 274 29.66 0.15 -30.06
N SER A 275 30.74 0.86 -30.44
CA SER A 275 30.91 2.28 -30.13
C SER A 275 29.82 3.19 -30.69
N LYS A 276 29.21 2.85 -31.83
CA LYS A 276 28.09 3.61 -32.41
C LYS A 276 26.83 3.45 -31.55
N GLU A 277 26.45 2.21 -31.26
CA GLU A 277 25.25 1.87 -30.49
C GLU A 277 25.33 2.39 -29.04
N ALA A 278 26.48 2.21 -28.37
CA ALA A 278 26.68 2.68 -27.01
C ALA A 278 26.51 4.21 -26.87
N ARG A 279 26.97 4.98 -27.87
CA ARG A 279 26.77 6.44 -27.92
C ARG A 279 25.29 6.79 -28.04
N GLU A 280 24.58 6.16 -28.97
CA GLU A 280 23.15 6.40 -29.19
C GLU A 280 22.34 6.12 -27.91
N LEU A 281 22.63 5.01 -27.21
CA LEU A 281 21.99 4.67 -25.94
C LEU A 281 22.33 5.67 -24.82
N LEU A 282 23.59 6.09 -24.71
CA LEU A 282 24.02 7.05 -23.69
C LEU A 282 23.33 8.41 -23.86
N TYR A 283 23.30 8.94 -25.08
CA TYR A 283 22.61 10.20 -25.35
C TYR A 283 21.09 10.10 -25.24
N SER A 284 20.51 8.93 -25.52
CA SER A 284 19.08 8.68 -25.28
C SER A 284 18.73 8.76 -23.78
N LEU A 285 19.57 8.21 -22.91
CA LEU A 285 19.41 8.35 -21.46
C LEU A 285 19.59 9.80 -20.98
N LEU A 286 20.51 10.54 -21.60
CA LEU A 286 20.74 11.95 -21.27
C LEU A 286 19.54 12.82 -21.68
N ALA A 287 19.01 12.63 -22.89
CA ALA A 287 17.84 13.36 -23.39
C ALA A 287 16.61 13.16 -22.50
N GLU A 288 16.50 11.98 -21.88
CA GLU A 288 15.40 11.62 -21.00
C GLU A 288 15.66 11.90 -19.51
N ASN A 289 16.77 12.57 -19.20
CA ASN A 289 17.21 12.96 -17.85
C ASN A 289 17.41 11.78 -16.87
N PHE A 290 17.74 10.59 -17.38
CA PHE A 290 18.14 9.44 -16.54
C PHE A 290 19.61 9.52 -16.09
N ILE A 291 20.43 10.26 -16.83
CA ILE A 291 21.83 10.51 -16.51
C ILE A 291 22.11 12.01 -16.57
N SER A 292 23.14 12.44 -15.86
CA SER A 292 23.62 13.82 -15.86
C SER A 292 24.98 13.89 -16.53
N LEU A 293 25.22 15.00 -17.22
CA LEU A 293 26.50 15.32 -17.85
C LEU A 293 27.21 16.39 -17.01
N GLN A 294 28.42 16.11 -16.57
CA GLN A 294 29.29 17.05 -15.88
C GLN A 294 30.48 17.38 -16.77
N GLU A 295 30.62 18.68 -17.06
CA GLU A 295 31.73 19.22 -17.86
C GLU A 295 32.84 19.69 -16.93
N ILE A 296 34.04 19.12 -17.07
CA ILE A 296 35.22 19.53 -16.32
C ILE A 296 36.24 20.12 -17.31
N PRO A 297 36.33 21.46 -17.41
CA PRO A 297 37.27 22.10 -18.33
C PRO A 297 38.72 21.98 -17.82
N ARG A 298 39.66 21.65 -18.70
CA ARG A 298 41.10 21.76 -18.37
C ARG A 298 41.62 23.20 -18.45
N THR A 299 40.91 24.08 -19.15
CA THR A 299 41.27 25.48 -19.39
C THR A 299 40.03 26.34 -19.19
N MET A 300 40.19 27.56 -18.67
CA MET A 300 39.08 28.46 -18.34
C MET A 300 38.15 28.81 -19.51
N ASP A 301 38.57 28.56 -20.75
CA ASP A 301 37.80 28.88 -21.96
C ASP A 301 36.69 27.85 -22.28
N TYR A 302 36.54 26.79 -21.47
CA TYR A 302 35.53 25.71 -21.64
C TYR A 302 35.49 25.07 -23.04
N ALA A 303 36.59 25.16 -23.80
CA ALA A 303 36.65 24.64 -25.17
C ALA A 303 36.38 23.12 -25.20
N PRO A 304 35.43 22.61 -26.01
CA PRO A 304 35.04 21.20 -26.00
C PRO A 304 36.19 20.20 -26.20
N SER A 305 37.22 20.58 -26.97
CA SER A 305 38.42 19.76 -27.20
C SER A 305 39.29 19.55 -25.95
N ARG A 306 39.15 20.41 -24.93
CA ARG A 306 39.91 20.39 -23.67
C ARG A 306 39.01 20.25 -22.46
N THR A 307 37.76 19.85 -22.65
CA THR A 307 36.78 19.63 -21.59
C THR A 307 36.49 18.14 -21.48
N PHE A 308 36.51 17.61 -20.25
CA PHE A 308 36.08 16.26 -19.98
C PHE A 308 34.57 16.22 -19.81
N TYR A 309 33.95 15.25 -20.47
CA TYR A 309 32.51 15.01 -20.42
C TYR A 309 32.27 13.74 -19.60
N LEU A 310 31.84 13.94 -18.36
CA LEU A 310 31.64 12.87 -17.40
C LEU A 310 30.16 12.59 -17.21
N PHE A 311 29.78 11.33 -17.36
CA PHE A 311 28.42 10.87 -17.17
C PHE A 311 28.26 10.27 -15.78
N SER A 312 27.18 10.63 -15.10
CA SER A 312 26.83 10.11 -13.78
C SER A 312 25.32 9.89 -13.64
N VAL A 313 24.94 9.04 -12.70
CA VAL A 313 23.52 8.81 -12.35
C VAL A 313 23.26 9.42 -10.98
N ASN A 314 22.35 10.39 -10.93
CA ASN A 314 21.85 10.94 -9.67
C ASN A 314 20.50 10.28 -9.35
N LEU A 315 20.54 9.19 -8.56
CA LEU A 315 19.35 8.39 -8.24
C LEU A 315 18.22 9.22 -7.59
N PRO A 316 18.44 10.12 -6.60
CA PRO A 316 17.39 11.00 -6.08
C PRO A 316 16.71 11.87 -7.15
N SER A 317 17.49 12.42 -8.10
CA SER A 317 16.93 13.26 -9.17
C SER A 317 16.09 12.44 -10.15
N VAL A 318 16.58 11.26 -10.52
CA VAL A 318 15.86 10.32 -11.40
C VAL A 318 14.60 9.81 -10.72
N ALA A 319 14.65 9.52 -9.42
CA ALA A 319 13.48 9.09 -8.64
C ALA A 319 12.39 10.17 -8.61
N ARG A 320 12.75 11.44 -8.41
CA ARG A 320 11.79 12.57 -8.44
C ARG A 320 11.18 12.77 -9.83
N LEU A 321 12.00 12.71 -10.89
CA LEU A 321 11.54 12.77 -12.27
C LEU A 321 10.54 11.66 -12.59
N LEU A 322 10.86 10.42 -12.17
CA LEU A 322 10.00 9.28 -12.40
C LEU A 322 8.71 9.37 -11.58
N LEU A 323 8.78 9.88 -10.35
CA LEU A 323 7.61 10.10 -9.51
C LEU A 323 6.63 11.10 -10.15
N GLU A 324 7.13 12.19 -10.73
CA GLU A 324 6.29 13.14 -11.48
C GLU A 324 5.64 12.48 -12.70
N ARG A 325 6.42 11.72 -13.47
CA ARG A 325 5.93 10.98 -14.64
C ARG A 325 4.88 9.92 -14.26
N THR A 326 5.05 9.22 -13.14
CA THR A 326 4.05 8.23 -12.67
C THR A 326 2.77 8.90 -12.21
N TYR A 327 2.82 10.06 -11.56
CA TYR A 327 1.61 10.83 -11.24
C TYR A 327 0.87 11.31 -12.50
N GLN A 328 1.60 11.79 -13.51
CA GLN A 328 0.98 12.15 -14.79
C GLN A 328 0.34 10.94 -15.47
N ALA A 329 1.03 9.79 -15.48
CA ALA A 329 0.50 8.54 -16.02
C ALA A 329 -0.77 8.10 -15.28
N LEU A 330 -0.78 8.17 -13.95
CA LEU A 330 -1.95 7.86 -13.13
C LEU A 330 -3.14 8.77 -13.48
N GLY A 331 -2.91 10.09 -13.60
CA GLY A 331 -3.93 11.04 -14.02
C GLY A 331 -4.51 10.73 -15.40
N ASN A 332 -3.66 10.33 -16.35
CA ASN A 332 -4.10 9.93 -17.69
C ASN A 332 -4.94 8.65 -17.67
N ILE A 333 -4.53 7.63 -16.91
CA ILE A 333 -5.27 6.36 -16.77
C ILE A 333 -6.64 6.60 -16.14
N VAL A 334 -6.68 7.33 -15.02
CA VAL A 334 -7.92 7.67 -14.31
C VAL A 334 -8.86 8.48 -15.22
N SER A 335 -8.33 9.46 -15.96
CA SER A 335 -9.10 10.25 -16.92
C SER A 335 -9.67 9.38 -18.04
N ARG A 336 -8.85 8.44 -18.58
CA ARG A 336 -9.31 7.51 -19.61
C ARG A 336 -10.38 6.57 -19.08
N ARG A 337 -10.22 6.03 -17.87
CA ARG A 337 -11.23 5.16 -17.23
C ARG A 337 -12.55 5.89 -17.03
N MET A 338 -12.52 7.11 -16.50
CA MET A 338 -13.73 7.93 -16.35
C MET A 338 -14.39 8.23 -17.71
N PHE A 339 -13.60 8.47 -18.75
CA PHE A 339 -14.11 8.69 -20.11
C PHE A 339 -14.82 7.44 -20.67
N GLU A 340 -14.21 6.25 -20.53
CA GLU A 340 -14.82 4.99 -20.97
C GLU A 340 -16.12 4.70 -20.21
N MET A 341 -16.12 4.87 -18.88
CA MET A 341 -17.30 4.69 -18.04
C MET A 341 -18.43 5.66 -18.42
N LYS A 342 -18.11 6.92 -18.74
CA LYS A 342 -19.10 7.92 -19.13
C LYS A 342 -19.68 7.64 -20.52
N THR A 343 -18.84 7.30 -21.48
CA THR A 343 -19.23 7.03 -22.88
C THR A 343 -20.15 5.81 -22.96
N HIS A 344 -19.82 4.75 -22.21
CA HIS A 344 -20.56 3.49 -22.22
C HIS A 344 -21.53 3.33 -21.05
N LYS A 345 -21.87 4.41 -20.32
CA LYS A 345 -22.71 4.34 -19.11
C LYS A 345 -24.02 3.57 -19.32
N ARG A 346 -24.77 3.92 -20.37
CA ARG A 346 -26.06 3.28 -20.69
C ARG A 346 -25.91 1.80 -21.04
N LEU A 347 -24.84 1.46 -21.76
CA LEU A 347 -24.55 0.07 -22.14
C LEU A 347 -24.18 -0.76 -20.90
N LEU A 348 -23.36 -0.21 -20.00
CA LEU A 348 -22.96 -0.87 -18.76
C LEU A 348 -24.13 -1.04 -17.78
N GLU A 349 -25.03 -0.06 -17.68
CA GLU A 349 -26.25 -0.16 -16.86
C GLU A 349 -27.19 -1.26 -17.38
N LYS A 350 -27.43 -1.32 -18.70
CA LYS A 350 -28.19 -2.41 -19.33
C LYS A 350 -27.53 -3.76 -19.11
N TYR A 351 -26.20 -3.84 -19.29
CA TYR A 351 -25.46 -5.08 -19.09
C TYR A 351 -25.49 -5.55 -17.62
N ALA A 352 -25.46 -4.63 -16.65
CA ALA A 352 -25.61 -4.98 -15.23
C ALA A 352 -26.99 -5.55 -14.91
N GLN A 353 -28.06 -4.97 -15.48
CA GLN A 353 -29.43 -5.50 -15.34
C GLN A 353 -29.56 -6.90 -15.95
N TYR A 354 -29.00 -7.10 -17.15
CA TYR A 354 -28.91 -8.41 -17.79
C TYR A 354 -28.21 -9.44 -16.89
N GLN A 355 -27.08 -9.08 -16.27
CA GLN A 355 -26.37 -9.98 -15.36
C GLN A 355 -27.18 -10.33 -14.10
N GLU A 356 -27.93 -9.38 -13.55
CA GLU A 356 -28.76 -9.60 -12.36
C GLU A 356 -29.95 -10.52 -12.67
N GLN A 357 -30.66 -10.28 -13.77
CA GLN A 357 -31.77 -11.13 -14.22
C GLN A 357 -31.29 -12.55 -14.51
N MET A 358 -30.14 -12.69 -15.19
CA MET A 358 -29.51 -13.98 -15.43
C MET A 358 -29.16 -14.72 -14.13
N ALA A 359 -28.66 -14.01 -13.12
CA ALA A 359 -28.35 -14.61 -11.82
C ALA A 359 -29.63 -15.08 -11.09
N GLN A 360 -30.73 -14.32 -11.19
CA GLN A 360 -32.02 -14.69 -10.60
C GLN A 360 -32.64 -15.91 -11.28
N LEU A 361 -32.64 -15.96 -12.61
CA LEU A 361 -33.16 -17.08 -13.40
C LEU A 361 -32.36 -18.36 -13.18
N LYS A 362 -31.03 -18.26 -13.18
CA LYS A 362 -30.14 -19.40 -12.85
C LYS A 362 -30.36 -19.92 -11.42
N GLY A 363 -30.77 -19.07 -10.49
CA GLY A 363 -31.16 -19.46 -9.13
C GLY A 363 -32.53 -20.15 -9.03
N ARG A 364 -33.42 -19.94 -10.01
CA ARG A 364 -34.76 -20.54 -10.08
C ARG A 364 -34.81 -21.83 -10.91
N GLY A 365 -33.77 -22.12 -11.69
CA GLY A 365 -33.68 -23.33 -12.52
C GLY A 365 -34.46 -23.26 -13.84
N GLU A 366 -34.99 -22.08 -14.18
CA GLU A 366 -35.66 -21.79 -15.45
C GLU A 366 -34.65 -21.10 -16.37
N VAL A 367 -34.25 -21.76 -17.45
CA VAL A 367 -33.34 -21.21 -18.47
C VAL A 367 -34.14 -21.01 -19.74
N GLU A 368 -34.93 -19.95 -19.78
CA GLU A 368 -35.42 -19.41 -21.04
C GLU A 368 -34.39 -18.36 -21.49
N GLU A 369 -33.31 -18.82 -22.13
CA GLU A 369 -32.24 -17.97 -22.67
C GLU A 369 -32.76 -17.00 -23.76
N GLU A 370 -33.83 -17.37 -24.46
CA GLU A 370 -34.41 -16.62 -25.58
C GLU A 370 -35.05 -15.29 -25.17
N GLU A 371 -35.74 -15.22 -24.02
CA GLU A 371 -36.34 -13.95 -23.54
C GLU A 371 -35.27 -12.94 -23.07
N ILE A 372 -34.09 -13.42 -22.70
CA ILE A 372 -32.99 -12.60 -22.19
C ILE A 372 -32.12 -12.08 -23.36
N GLU A 373 -32.03 -12.81 -24.47
CA GLU A 373 -31.40 -12.34 -25.71
C GLU A 373 -32.16 -11.17 -26.36
N GLU A 374 -33.46 -11.03 -26.10
CA GLU A 374 -34.27 -9.91 -26.58
C GLU A 374 -33.93 -8.58 -25.87
N ILE A 375 -33.35 -8.65 -24.67
CA ILE A 375 -33.01 -7.48 -23.83
C ILE A 375 -31.68 -6.84 -24.26
N LEU A 376 -30.75 -7.63 -24.80
CA LEU A 376 -29.42 -7.17 -25.21
C LEU A 376 -28.95 -7.94 -26.44
N THR A 377 -28.69 -7.21 -27.52
CA THR A 377 -28.18 -7.83 -28.75
C THR A 377 -26.80 -8.47 -28.52
N PRO A 378 -26.44 -9.55 -29.26
CA PRO A 378 -25.14 -10.21 -29.11
C PRO A 378 -23.95 -9.25 -29.36
N ASP A 379 -24.12 -8.26 -30.24
CA ASP A 379 -23.12 -7.23 -30.50
C ASP A 379 -22.98 -6.24 -29.33
N GLU A 380 -24.10 -5.84 -28.70
CA GLU A 380 -24.06 -5.03 -27.47
C GLU A 380 -23.42 -5.80 -26.31
N LYS A 381 -23.64 -7.12 -26.22
CA LYS A 381 -23.01 -7.98 -25.21
C LYS A 381 -21.49 -8.04 -25.38
N THR A 382 -21.01 -8.32 -26.58
CA THR A 382 -19.57 -8.42 -26.85
C THR A 382 -18.87 -7.08 -26.63
N THR A 383 -19.48 -5.97 -27.04
CA THR A 383 -18.94 -4.63 -26.80
C THR A 383 -18.93 -4.27 -25.32
N ALA A 384 -19.98 -4.59 -24.56
CA ALA A 384 -20.02 -4.38 -23.10
C ALA A 384 -18.91 -5.16 -22.37
N GLU A 385 -18.67 -6.41 -22.76
CA GLU A 385 -17.58 -7.22 -22.22
C GLU A 385 -16.19 -6.65 -22.54
N GLN A 386 -15.99 -6.15 -23.76
CA GLN A 386 -14.74 -5.50 -24.15
C GLN A 386 -14.49 -4.23 -23.34
N VAL A 387 -15.51 -3.38 -23.18
CA VAL A 387 -15.41 -2.16 -22.37
C VAL A 387 -15.09 -2.51 -20.91
N LYS A 388 -15.75 -3.53 -20.33
CA LYS A 388 -15.48 -4.00 -18.97
C LYS A 388 -14.04 -4.50 -18.83
N LYS A 389 -13.53 -5.29 -19.78
CA LYS A 389 -12.13 -5.74 -19.80
C LYS A 389 -11.16 -4.56 -19.89
N THR A 390 -11.47 -3.55 -20.69
CA THR A 390 -10.65 -2.33 -20.80
C THR A 390 -10.62 -1.56 -19.48
N ILE A 391 -11.78 -1.36 -18.83
CA ILE A 391 -11.86 -0.71 -17.52
C ILE A 391 -11.04 -1.48 -16.47
N GLN A 392 -11.19 -2.81 -16.42
CA GLN A 392 -10.42 -3.65 -15.49
C GLN A 392 -8.91 -3.57 -15.73
N LYS A 393 -8.48 -3.50 -16.99
CA LYS A 393 -7.06 -3.28 -17.33
C LYS A 393 -6.56 -1.92 -16.85
N LEU A 394 -7.38 -0.87 -16.98
CA LEU A 394 -7.04 0.47 -16.49
C LEU A 394 -6.96 0.48 -14.96
N GLU A 395 -7.91 -0.14 -14.26
CA GLU A 395 -7.90 -0.27 -12.78
C GLU A 395 -6.69 -1.08 -12.29
N ALA A 396 -6.35 -2.18 -12.96
CA ALA A 396 -5.13 -2.92 -12.65
C ALA A 396 -3.87 -2.08 -12.88
N GLY A 397 -3.85 -1.26 -13.93
CA GLY A 397 -2.76 -0.29 -14.18
C GLY A 397 -2.64 0.78 -13.10
N GLU A 398 -3.76 1.27 -12.56
CA GLU A 398 -3.77 2.20 -11.41
C GLU A 398 -3.07 1.58 -10.20
N LEU A 399 -3.39 0.32 -9.88
CA LEU A 399 -2.79 -0.40 -8.74
C LEU A 399 -1.28 -0.66 -8.94
N GLN A 400 -0.86 -1.02 -10.15
CA GLN A 400 0.57 -1.24 -10.46
C GLN A 400 1.39 0.05 -10.38
N LEU A 401 0.82 1.18 -10.82
CA LEU A 401 1.47 2.48 -10.69
C LEU A 401 1.59 2.92 -9.22
N ASP A 402 0.59 2.61 -8.40
CA ASP A 402 0.63 2.93 -6.96
C ASP A 402 1.80 2.22 -6.25
N GLU A 403 2.07 0.96 -6.59
CA GLU A 403 3.23 0.21 -6.06
C GLU A 403 4.57 0.88 -6.43
N THR A 404 4.65 1.41 -7.66
CA THR A 404 5.81 2.19 -8.14
C THR A 404 5.94 3.51 -7.39
N ILE A 405 4.83 4.23 -7.21
CA ILE A 405 4.79 5.50 -6.46
C ILE A 405 5.23 5.27 -5.01
N MET A 406 4.77 4.20 -4.38
CA MET A 406 5.15 3.86 -3.01
C MET A 406 6.66 3.62 -2.90
N SER A 407 7.26 2.84 -3.80
CA SER A 407 8.72 2.60 -3.82
C SER A 407 9.52 3.90 -3.98
N LEU A 408 9.17 4.72 -4.97
CA LEU A 408 9.87 5.98 -5.26
C LEU A 408 9.70 7.02 -4.15
N SER A 409 8.47 7.19 -3.65
CA SER A 409 8.16 8.17 -2.60
C SER A 409 8.80 7.80 -1.26
N ASN A 410 8.85 6.50 -0.93
CA ASN A 410 9.52 6.03 0.28
C ASN A 410 11.03 6.33 0.23
N TYR A 411 11.69 6.05 -0.90
CA TYR A 411 13.09 6.42 -1.09
C TYR A 411 13.32 7.92 -0.96
N ILE A 412 12.49 8.76 -1.60
CA ILE A 412 12.62 10.23 -1.53
C ILE A 412 12.39 10.75 -0.10
N ARG A 413 11.56 10.08 0.70
CA ARG A 413 11.35 10.43 2.11
C ARG A 413 12.56 10.13 2.98
N MET A 414 13.35 9.12 2.62
CA MET A 414 14.52 8.65 3.37
C MET A 414 15.86 9.22 2.87
N ALA A 415 15.91 9.69 1.62
CA ALA A 415 17.07 10.31 0.96
C ALA A 415 17.20 11.80 1.28
#